data_AF-A0A914GY01-F1
#
_entry.id   AF-A0A914GY01-F1
#
_cell.length_a   1.000
_cell.length_b   1.000
_cell.length_c   1.000
_cell.angle_alpha   90.00
_cell.angle_beta   90.00
_cell.angle_gamma   90.00
#
_symmetry.space_group_name_H-M   'P 1'
#
loop_
_entity.id
_entity.type
_entity.pdbx_description
1 polymer ?
#
loop_
_entity_poly.entity_id
_entity_poly.type
_entity_poly.pdbx_seq_one_letter_code
_entity_poly.pdbx_strand_id
1 'polypeptide(L)'
;MLATNALFAFHFILFDLSVLCAALGQDNNEDDDDLSLKIRRISSGIVRGRQIPISYAGGGNAFLFAAVPYARAPSANLRFQPPQPPEPWGGVRDATERGPSCWWNTS
;
A
#
# COMPACT_ATOMS: atom_id res chain seq x y z
N MET A 1 59.65 -16.15 -8.79
CA MET A 1 58.55 -17.09 -8.48
C MET A 1 57.60 -16.60 -7.38
N LEU A 2 57.96 -15.62 -6.52
CA LEU A 2 57.02 -15.08 -5.51
C LEU A 2 55.97 -14.07 -6.06
N ALA A 3 56.24 -13.38 -7.17
CA ALA A 3 55.38 -12.29 -7.65
C ALA A 3 54.08 -12.74 -8.34
N THR A 4 54.06 -13.92 -8.98
CA THR A 4 52.88 -14.43 -9.71
C THR A 4 51.80 -14.97 -8.78
N ASN A 5 52.17 -15.53 -7.62
CA ASN A 5 51.22 -16.03 -6.61
C ASN A 5 50.42 -14.89 -5.95
N ALA A 6 51.04 -13.73 -5.75
CA ALA A 6 50.38 -12.57 -5.15
C ALA A 6 49.30 -11.97 -6.06
N LEU A 7 49.54 -11.94 -7.38
CA LEU A 7 48.57 -11.41 -8.36
C LEU A 7 47.37 -12.35 -8.54
N PHE A 8 47.57 -13.67 -8.50
CA PHE A 8 46.48 -14.66 -8.53
C PHE A 8 45.59 -14.57 -7.28
N ALA A 9 46.18 -14.41 -6.10
CA ALA A 9 45.43 -14.22 -4.86
C ALA A 9 44.61 -12.92 -4.87
N PHE A 10 45.15 -11.84 -5.43
CA PHE A 10 44.44 -10.55 -5.53
C PHE A 10 43.22 -10.63 -6.45
N HIS A 11 43.33 -11.35 -7.56
CA HIS A 11 42.22 -11.54 -8.49
C HIS A 11 41.09 -12.39 -7.87
N PHE A 12 41.44 -13.43 -7.11
CA PHE A 12 40.48 -14.25 -6.37
C PHE A 12 39.72 -13.43 -5.32
N ILE A 13 40.44 -12.64 -4.51
CA ILE A 13 39.82 -11.81 -3.46
C ILE A 13 38.91 -10.73 -4.06
N LEU A 14 39.29 -10.09 -5.17
CA LEU A 14 38.44 -9.09 -5.84
C LEU A 14 37.21 -9.73 -6.50
N PHE A 15 37.36 -10.93 -7.06
CA PHE A 15 36.26 -11.68 -7.64
C PHE A 15 35.26 -12.10 -6.56
N ASP A 16 35.75 -12.64 -5.43
CA ASP A 16 34.91 -13.03 -4.29
C ASP A 16 34.22 -11.83 -3.63
N LEU A 17 34.88 -10.67 -3.54
CA LEU A 17 34.27 -9.44 -3.03
C LEU A 17 33.14 -8.95 -3.96
N SER A 18 33.28 -9.10 -5.28
CA SER A 18 32.22 -8.77 -6.24
C SER A 18 31.02 -9.73 -6.14
N VAL A 19 31.27 -11.03 -5.93
CA VAL A 19 30.23 -12.04 -5.76
C VAL A 19 29.51 -11.86 -4.42
N LEU A 20 30.25 -11.51 -3.36
CA LEU A 20 29.66 -11.14 -2.08
C LEU A 20 28.83 -9.86 -2.19
N CYS A 21 29.27 -8.87 -2.97
CA CYS A 21 28.51 -7.65 -3.23
C CYS A 21 27.19 -7.97 -3.98
N ALA A 22 27.22 -8.89 -4.95
CA ALA A 22 26.03 -9.35 -5.66
C ALA A 22 25.07 -10.17 -4.75
N ALA A 23 25.61 -10.94 -3.80
CA ALA A 23 24.80 -11.72 -2.85
C ALA A 23 24.20 -10.88 -1.71
N LEU A 24 24.79 -9.73 -1.39
CA LEU A 24 24.30 -8.78 -0.37
C LEU A 24 23.51 -7.61 -0.96
N GLY A 25 23.34 -7.54 -2.28
CA GLY A 25 22.86 -6.37 -3.00
C GLY A 25 21.83 -6.71 -4.09
N GLN A 26 20.77 -7.40 -3.72
CA GLN A 26 19.46 -7.16 -4.34
C GLN A 26 18.51 -6.75 -3.21
N ASP A 27 18.48 -5.46 -2.90
CA ASP A 27 17.23 -4.89 -2.44
C ASP A 27 16.30 -4.96 -3.66
N ASN A 28 15.44 -5.98 -3.66
CA ASN A 28 14.27 -5.94 -4.50
C ASN A 28 13.51 -4.68 -4.05
N ASN A 29 13.73 -3.57 -4.76
CA ASN A 29 12.89 -2.39 -4.64
C ASN A 29 11.54 -2.73 -5.30
N GLU A 30 10.81 -3.63 -4.65
CA GLU A 30 9.37 -3.83 -4.73
C GLU A 30 8.67 -2.97 -3.65
N ASP A 31 9.42 -2.03 -3.03
CA ASP A 31 8.97 -1.16 -1.96
C ASP A 31 8.23 0.11 -2.45
N ASP A 32 8.07 0.30 -3.75
CA ASP A 32 7.36 1.46 -4.32
C ASP A 32 5.83 1.41 -4.06
N ASP A 33 5.28 0.24 -3.73
CA ASP A 33 3.84 0.08 -3.45
C ASP A 33 3.47 0.45 -1.99
N ASP A 34 4.41 0.33 -1.04
CA ASP A 34 4.17 0.56 0.39
C ASP A 34 4.16 2.07 0.75
N LEU A 35 4.93 2.89 0.04
CA LEU A 35 5.00 4.34 0.27
C LEU A 35 3.70 5.09 -0.08
N SER A 36 2.77 4.44 -0.80
CA SER A 36 1.47 5.00 -1.16
C SER A 36 0.35 4.72 -0.15
N LEU A 37 0.55 3.80 0.81
CA LEU A 37 -0.50 3.36 1.71
C LEU A 37 -0.61 4.27 2.94
N LYS A 38 -1.83 4.69 3.27
CA LYS A 38 -2.09 5.60 4.40
C LYS A 38 -3.06 5.02 5.41
N ILE A 39 -2.57 4.74 6.62
CA ILE A 39 -3.41 4.25 7.73
C ILE A 39 -3.94 5.41 8.58
N ARG A 40 -5.23 5.36 8.93
CA ARG A 40 -5.93 6.34 9.78
C ARG A 40 -6.89 5.67 10.76
N ARG A 41 -6.93 6.19 11.99
CA ARG A 41 -7.91 5.79 13.01
C ARG A 41 -9.12 6.71 12.96
N ILE A 42 -10.32 6.12 12.99
CA ILE A 42 -11.61 6.80 13.03
C ILE A 42 -12.45 6.24 14.18
N SER A 43 -13.63 6.82 14.43
CA SER A 43 -14.51 6.43 15.55
C SER A 43 -14.98 4.97 15.48
N SER A 44 -15.11 4.40 14.28
CA SER A 44 -15.60 3.03 14.04
C SER A 44 -14.49 1.99 13.81
N GLY A 45 -13.22 2.39 13.71
CA GLY A 45 -12.12 1.46 13.49
C GLY A 45 -10.89 2.10 12.83
N ILE A 46 -10.06 1.28 12.20
CA ILE A 46 -8.86 1.71 11.45
C ILE A 46 -9.10 1.48 9.95
N VAL A 47 -8.71 2.44 9.13
CA VAL A 47 -8.83 2.38 7.66
C VAL A 47 -7.47 2.55 6.99
N ARG A 48 -7.28 1.84 5.87
CA ARG A 48 -6.16 1.98 4.94
C ARG A 48 -6.64 2.67 3.67
N GLY A 49 -6.06 3.82 3.33
CA GLY A 49 -6.25 4.53 2.07
C GLY A 49 -5.00 4.47 1.20
N ARG A 50 -5.04 5.16 0.05
CA ARG A 50 -3.90 5.31 -0.87
C ARG A 50 -3.60 6.77 -1.16
N GLN A 51 -2.40 7.06 -1.60
CA GLN A 51 -2.02 8.34 -2.16
C GLN A 51 -2.41 8.41 -3.65
N ILE A 52 -2.96 9.53 -4.10
CA ILE A 52 -3.29 9.78 -5.51
C ILE A 52 -2.63 11.09 -5.98
N PRO A 53 -2.09 11.12 -7.21
CA PRO A 53 -1.57 12.35 -7.79
C PRO A 53 -2.71 13.30 -8.15
N ILE A 54 -2.48 14.59 -7.95
CA ILE A 54 -3.42 15.64 -8.30
C ILE A 54 -3.01 16.23 -9.66
N SER A 55 -3.92 16.20 -10.64
CA SER A 55 -3.62 16.49 -12.04
C SER A 55 -3.63 17.98 -12.44
N TYR A 56 -4.02 18.91 -11.55
CA TYR A 56 -4.08 20.34 -11.89
C TYR A 56 -2.72 21.04 -11.81
N ALA A 57 -2.58 22.16 -12.54
CA ALA A 57 -1.38 23.00 -12.54
C ALA A 57 -1.12 23.55 -11.13
N GLY A 58 -0.10 23.00 -10.48
CA GLY A 58 0.19 23.20 -9.06
C GLY A 58 0.79 21.97 -8.42
N GLY A 59 0.45 20.78 -8.94
CA GLY A 59 1.06 19.50 -8.56
C GLY A 59 0.82 19.13 -7.09
N GLY A 60 1.00 17.84 -6.78
CA GLY A 60 0.91 17.34 -5.42
C GLY A 60 0.16 16.02 -5.32
N ASN A 61 0.05 15.55 -4.09
CA ASN A 61 -0.54 14.27 -3.77
C ASN A 61 -1.68 14.46 -2.76
N ALA A 62 -2.79 13.76 -2.96
CA ALA A 62 -3.89 13.66 -2.00
C ALA A 62 -3.97 12.25 -1.42
N PHE A 63 -4.58 12.12 -0.24
CA PHE A 63 -4.93 10.80 0.31
C PHE A 63 -6.39 10.48 0.00
N LEU A 64 -6.62 9.32 -0.61
CA LEU A 64 -7.92 8.77 -0.94
C LEU A 64 -8.32 7.66 0.04
N PHE A 65 -9.53 7.76 0.58
CA PHE A 65 -10.21 6.73 1.37
C PHE A 65 -11.60 6.47 0.76
N ALA A 66 -11.70 5.50 -0.13
CA ALA A 66 -12.80 5.35 -1.08
C ALA A 66 -13.99 4.46 -0.62
N ALA A 67 -13.84 3.67 0.45
CA ALA A 67 -14.89 2.73 0.92
C ALA A 67 -15.06 2.74 2.46
N VAL A 68 -15.01 3.92 3.07
CA VAL A 68 -15.23 4.08 4.51
C VAL A 68 -16.73 4.02 4.84
N PRO A 69 -17.20 3.06 5.65
CA PRO A 69 -18.61 2.96 6.01
C PRO A 69 -19.00 4.05 7.01
N TYR A 70 -20.06 4.79 6.68
CA TYR A 70 -20.60 5.87 7.52
C TYR A 70 -21.96 5.53 8.16
N ALA A 71 -22.59 4.43 7.74
CA ALA A 71 -23.86 3.93 8.27
C ALA A 71 -23.91 2.40 8.15
N ARG A 72 -24.77 1.75 8.94
CA ARG A 72 -25.11 0.35 8.76
C ARG A 72 -25.85 0.17 7.42
N ALA A 73 -25.60 -0.95 6.74
CA ALA A 73 -26.25 -1.25 5.46
C ALA A 73 -27.79 -1.19 5.61
N PRO A 74 -28.52 -0.45 4.75
CA PRO A 74 -29.97 -0.29 4.83
C PRO A 74 -30.70 -1.50 4.20
N SER A 75 -30.29 -2.72 4.57
CA SER A 75 -30.86 -3.98 4.08
C SER A 75 -31.87 -4.57 5.07
N ALA A 76 -32.65 -5.54 4.59
CA ALA A 76 -33.68 -6.22 5.38
C ALA A 76 -34.62 -5.24 6.11
N ASN A 77 -34.77 -5.38 7.43
CA ASN A 77 -35.66 -4.58 8.26
C ASN A 77 -35.22 -3.12 8.43
N LEU A 78 -34.02 -2.75 7.96
CA LEU A 78 -33.53 -1.37 7.95
C LEU A 78 -33.90 -0.61 6.69
N ARG A 79 -34.50 -1.28 5.70
CA ARG A 79 -35.02 -0.59 4.52
C ARG A 79 -36.14 0.37 4.95
N PHE A 80 -36.10 1.59 4.42
CA PHE A 80 -37.05 2.68 4.76
C PHE A 80 -37.00 3.14 6.22
N GLN A 81 -35.94 2.80 6.96
CA GLN A 81 -35.68 3.32 8.30
C GLN A 81 -34.59 4.39 8.25
N PRO A 82 -34.49 5.26 9.28
CA PRO A 82 -33.36 6.17 9.42
C PRO A 82 -32.01 5.43 9.43
N PRO A 83 -30.94 6.04 8.90
CA PRO A 83 -29.62 5.42 8.89
C PRO A 83 -29.14 5.18 10.32
N GLN A 84 -28.67 3.96 10.59
CA GLN A 84 -28.08 3.60 11.87
C GLN A 84 -26.55 3.76 11.80
N PRO A 85 -25.86 4.02 12.92
CA PRO A 85 -24.40 4.10 12.95
C PRO A 85 -23.74 2.83 12.38
N PRO A 86 -22.54 2.94 11.77
CA PRO A 86 -21.82 1.78 11.25
C PRO A 86 -21.38 0.88 12.40
N GLU A 87 -21.33 -0.43 12.13
CA GLU A 87 -20.78 -1.38 13.09
C GLU A 87 -19.27 -1.19 13.21
N PRO A 88 -18.71 -1.14 14.43
CA PRO A 88 -17.27 -1.07 14.59
C PRO A 88 -16.61 -2.36 14.07
N TRP A 89 -15.42 -2.23 13.50
CA TRP A 89 -14.64 -3.39 13.03
C TRP A 89 -13.30 -3.50 13.76
N GLY A 90 -12.83 -4.74 13.90
CA GLY A 90 -11.47 -5.04 14.30
C GLY A 90 -10.49 -4.94 13.13
N GLY A 91 -9.21 -4.74 13.45
CA GLY A 91 -8.14 -4.68 12.45
C GLY A 91 -8.19 -3.45 11.54
N VAL A 92 -7.55 -3.56 10.39
CA VAL A 92 -7.46 -2.49 9.38
C VAL A 92 -8.41 -2.82 8.23
N ARG A 93 -9.37 -1.95 7.97
CA ARG A 93 -10.28 -2.05 6.82
C ARG A 93 -9.64 -1.41 5.59
N ASP A 94 -9.70 -2.11 4.47
CA ASP A 94 -9.25 -1.55 3.20
C ASP A 94 -10.27 -0.54 2.65
N ALA A 95 -9.79 0.67 2.42
CA ALA A 95 -10.51 1.78 1.80
C ALA A 95 -9.69 2.37 0.64
N THR A 96 -8.83 1.57 0.01
CA THR A 96 -8.07 1.99 -1.17
C THR A 96 -8.95 2.07 -2.41
N GLU A 97 -9.94 1.20 -2.57
CA GLU A 97 -10.82 1.11 -3.74
C GLU A 97 -12.27 1.55 -3.48
N ARG A 98 -13.00 1.89 -4.56
CA ARG A 98 -14.41 2.26 -4.46
C ARG A 98 -15.25 1.03 -4.13
N GLY A 99 -16.16 1.18 -3.18
CA GLY A 99 -17.14 0.16 -2.85
C GLY A 99 -18.31 0.08 -3.85
N PRO A 100 -19.25 -0.85 -3.65
CA PRO A 100 -20.44 -0.96 -4.47
C PRO A 100 -21.29 0.32 -4.39
N SER A 101 -21.85 0.74 -5.53
CA SER A 101 -22.83 1.81 -5.58
C SER A 101 -24.22 1.32 -5.19
N CYS A 102 -25.11 2.25 -4.83
CA CYS A 102 -26.52 1.93 -4.63
C CYS A 102 -27.14 1.37 -5.91
N TRP A 103 -28.20 0.57 -5.74
CA TRP A 103 -28.96 0.08 -6.87
C TRP A 103 -29.58 1.25 -7.62
N TRP A 104 -29.23 1.38 -8.88
CA TRP A 104 -29.80 2.31 -9.84
C TRP A 104 -30.19 1.53 -11.09
N ASN A 105 -31.32 1.85 -11.73
CA ASN A 105 -31.62 1.28 -13.05
C ASN A 105 -30.78 2.03 -14.09
N THR A 106 -29.82 1.34 -14.68
CA THR A 106 -29.18 1.87 -15.88
C THR A 106 -29.90 1.23 -17.05
N SER A 107 -30.63 2.06 -17.80
CA SER A 107 -31.29 1.67 -19.06
C SER A 107 -30.28 1.20 -20.09
#